data_AF-A0A7U9T040-F1
#
_entry.id   AF-A0A7U9T040-F1
#
_cell.length_a   1.000
_cell.length_b   1.000
_cell.length_c   1.000
_cell.angle_alpha   90.00
_cell.angle_beta   90.00
_cell.angle_gamma   90.00
#
_symmetry.space_group_name_H-M   'P 1'
#
loop_
_entity.id
_entity.type
_entity.pdbx_description
1 polymer ?
#
loop_
_entity_poly.entity_id
_entity_poly.type
_entity_poly.pdbx_seq_one_letter_code
_entity_poly.pdbx_strand_id
1 'polypeptide(L)'
;MREMLTAVEKIEAAPGQRILVVSDVHGHFNHLVQLLRKLEYGGDDILVIVGDLIEKGPESLRVVQYVMDLSRQHPVYVSMGNVELGRLRMLWRDDPESGESFAGFLKWSEEYWESCLFGEMLADMGIKISQVDGQNAPEYRRRIREQFHEELDFLWSRPTILTAGRYLFVHGGVPTDDPDALAGTEAHPYLKNDSFLDKGYGFERYTVVTGHWPVSLYRSDREDMGPLFERERNILCIDGGCGLKQTGQLNGVIIPDCMAGMEEICWESYDDFPEVTALDDREAAPLSFHVQYFDNRVELLEEKGKNGIIRHLSSGKVFEAPLKWLYPGETGLQCTDLCDGRLAVSAGDRLKLVFETEDGLYVKKQGQLGWYDGRVKPEDAKPCLTAGAPSGENWRREREVAVYGLLERLGISFDRIDHREANTMEACRAIDEALEAVICKNLFLCNQQRTRFYLLLMPEGKKFRTKDLSKQIDSSRLSFGEPVYLERFLRLTPGSVSVMGLMNDTKNQVQLLIDREVLKEGGLFGCHPCMNTSSIRLSLPDLLEKFLPAVHHEPMFVDLPS
;
A
#
# COMPACT_ATOMS: atom_id res chain seq x y z
N MET A 1 20.00 24.21 -8.39
CA MET A 1 19.96 22.82 -8.88
C MET A 1 19.75 22.85 -10.38
N ARG A 2 20.40 21.96 -11.14
CA ARG A 2 20.10 21.83 -12.58
C ARG A 2 18.64 21.41 -12.74
N GLU A 3 17.96 21.98 -13.73
CA GLU A 3 16.63 21.54 -14.14
C GLU A 3 16.71 20.08 -14.60
N MET A 4 15.70 19.29 -14.24
CA MET A 4 15.57 17.93 -14.77
C MET A 4 15.04 18.07 -16.19
N LEU A 5 15.76 17.49 -17.15
CA LEU A 5 15.31 17.46 -18.53
C LEU A 5 14.41 16.24 -18.76
N THR A 6 13.42 16.41 -19.63
CA THR A 6 12.49 15.37 -20.03
C THR A 6 13.24 14.23 -20.68
N ALA A 7 13.15 13.05 -20.09
CA ALA A 7 13.63 11.80 -20.68
C ALA A 7 12.43 10.96 -21.14
N VAL A 8 12.55 10.40 -22.34
CA VAL A 8 11.54 9.51 -22.94
C VAL A 8 12.15 8.12 -23.02
N GLU A 9 11.41 7.12 -22.52
CA GLU A 9 11.77 5.71 -22.66
C GLU A 9 10.66 4.98 -23.42
N LYS A 10 11.06 4.11 -24.36
CA LYS A 10 10.16 3.29 -25.15
C LYS A 10 10.15 1.88 -24.60
N ILE A 11 8.97 1.38 -24.31
CA ILE A 11 8.69 0.02 -23.86
C ILE A 11 8.40 -0.83 -25.10
N GLU A 12 9.15 -1.93 -25.25
CA GLU A 12 8.93 -2.90 -26.33
C GLU A 12 7.85 -3.90 -25.89
N ALA A 13 6.59 -3.55 -26.12
CA ALA A 13 5.43 -4.41 -25.84
C ALA A 13 5.12 -5.33 -27.02
N ALA A 14 5.10 -6.64 -26.78
CA ALA A 14 4.75 -7.61 -27.81
C ALA A 14 3.23 -7.62 -28.10
N PRO A 15 2.79 -7.94 -29.33
CA PRO A 15 1.36 -8.14 -29.61
C PRO A 15 0.76 -9.22 -28.71
N GLY A 16 -0.40 -8.93 -28.12
CA GLY A 16 -1.11 -9.75 -27.14
C GLY A 16 -0.54 -9.70 -25.72
N GLN A 17 0.52 -8.93 -25.48
CA GLN A 17 1.04 -8.71 -24.14
C GLN A 17 0.24 -7.61 -23.44
N ARG A 18 -0.33 -7.97 -22.29
CA ARG A 18 -1.17 -7.06 -21.49
C ARG A 18 -0.29 -6.04 -20.75
N ILE A 19 -0.74 -4.80 -20.73
CA ILE A 19 -0.13 -3.69 -20.02
C ILE A 19 -1.05 -3.30 -18.87
N LEU A 20 -0.56 -3.43 -17.64
CA LEU A 20 -1.22 -2.99 -16.43
C LEU A 20 -0.68 -1.62 -16.04
N VAL A 21 -1.56 -0.66 -15.77
CA VAL A 21 -1.16 0.73 -15.49
C VAL A 21 -1.73 1.19 -14.16
N VAL A 22 -0.87 1.71 -13.28
CA VAL A 22 -1.23 2.25 -11.96
C VAL A 22 -0.60 3.63 -11.83
N SER A 23 -1.15 4.53 -11.02
CA SER A 23 -0.52 5.84 -10.70
C SER A 23 -0.72 6.19 -9.22
N ASP A 24 0.05 7.16 -8.72
CA ASP A 24 -0.19 7.85 -7.45
C ASP A 24 -0.34 6.88 -6.26
N VAL A 25 0.58 5.91 -6.17
CA VAL A 25 0.58 4.88 -5.11
C VAL A 25 0.78 5.50 -3.73
N HIS A 26 1.57 6.58 -3.65
CA HIS A 26 1.70 7.38 -2.44
C HIS A 26 2.02 6.59 -1.17
N GLY A 27 3.02 5.70 -1.22
CA GLY A 27 3.45 4.94 -0.05
C GLY A 27 2.41 3.98 0.52
N HIS A 28 1.33 3.66 -0.20
CA HIS A 28 0.31 2.69 0.22
C HIS A 28 0.68 1.28 -0.27
N PHE A 29 1.64 0.64 0.39
CA PHE A 29 2.13 -0.69 -0.01
C PHE A 29 1.02 -1.74 -0.09
N ASN A 30 0.16 -1.83 0.94
CA ASN A 30 -0.95 -2.77 0.91
C ASN A 30 -1.90 -2.51 -0.27
N HIS A 31 -2.20 -1.25 -0.61
CA HIS A 31 -3.10 -0.94 -1.72
C HIS A 31 -2.53 -1.41 -3.05
N LEU A 32 -1.24 -1.17 -3.30
CA LEU A 32 -0.57 -1.64 -4.51
C LEU A 32 -0.61 -3.16 -4.61
N VAL A 33 -0.26 -3.89 -3.55
CA VAL A 33 -0.27 -5.36 -3.55
C VAL A 33 -1.68 -5.92 -3.82
N GLN A 34 -2.70 -5.37 -3.16
CA GLN A 34 -4.06 -5.87 -3.34
C GLN A 34 -4.66 -5.48 -4.69
N LEU A 35 -4.28 -4.33 -5.24
CA LEU A 35 -4.65 -3.98 -6.60
C LEU A 35 -4.01 -4.93 -7.62
N LEU A 36 -2.71 -5.23 -7.49
CA LEU A 36 -2.04 -6.19 -8.37
C LEU A 36 -2.66 -7.60 -8.29
N ARG A 37 -3.16 -8.00 -7.12
CA ARG A 37 -4.00 -9.22 -6.97
C ARG A 37 -5.26 -9.15 -7.81
N LYS A 38 -6.02 -8.07 -7.69
CA LYS A 38 -7.28 -7.88 -8.43
C LYS A 38 -7.07 -7.78 -9.94
N LEU A 39 -5.94 -7.23 -10.37
CA LEU A 39 -5.54 -7.18 -11.77
C LEU A 39 -5.03 -8.54 -12.31
N GLU A 40 -4.91 -9.54 -11.43
CA GLU A 40 -4.31 -10.85 -11.74
C GLU A 40 -2.91 -10.68 -12.37
N TYR A 41 -2.07 -9.81 -11.79
CA TYR A 41 -0.75 -9.52 -12.34
C TYR A 41 0.14 -10.77 -12.41
N GLY A 42 0.52 -11.14 -13.64
CA GLY A 42 1.43 -12.21 -13.98
C GLY A 42 2.77 -11.66 -14.47
N GLY A 43 3.83 -12.46 -14.37
CA GLY A 43 5.19 -11.98 -14.68
C GLY A 43 5.47 -11.72 -16.16
N ASP A 44 4.55 -12.10 -17.06
CA ASP A 44 4.61 -11.81 -18.49
C ASP A 44 3.89 -10.49 -18.84
N ASP A 45 3.11 -9.93 -17.92
CA ASP A 45 2.47 -8.61 -18.11
C ASP A 45 3.49 -7.49 -17.97
N ILE A 46 3.29 -6.40 -18.72
CA ILE A 46 4.03 -5.15 -18.49
C ILE A 46 3.32 -4.35 -17.40
N LEU A 47 4.02 -4.02 -16.32
CA LEU A 47 3.51 -3.12 -15.29
C LEU A 47 4.07 -1.71 -15.49
N VAL A 48 3.21 -0.73 -15.73
CA VAL A 48 3.56 0.69 -15.82
C VAL A 48 3.03 1.42 -14.59
N ILE A 49 3.92 2.14 -13.88
CA ILE A 49 3.55 3.00 -12.76
C ILE A 49 3.81 4.46 -13.11
N VAL A 50 2.74 5.26 -13.13
CA VAL A 50 2.73 6.64 -13.64
C VAL A 50 2.98 7.65 -12.52
N GLY A 51 4.22 7.69 -12.02
CA GLY A 51 4.69 8.64 -11.02
C GLY A 51 4.10 8.48 -9.61
N ASP A 52 4.61 9.30 -8.69
CA ASP A 52 4.08 9.51 -7.33
C ASP A 52 3.93 8.19 -6.54
N LEU A 53 5.03 7.43 -6.48
CA LEU A 53 5.21 6.22 -5.67
C LEU A 53 5.30 6.51 -4.17
N ILE A 54 5.90 7.64 -3.78
CA ILE A 54 6.25 7.94 -2.39
C ILE A 54 5.35 9.04 -1.79
N GLU A 55 5.47 9.20 -0.46
CA GLU A 55 4.79 10.20 0.37
C GLU A 55 3.27 10.05 0.44
N LYS A 56 2.63 10.79 1.36
CA LYS A 56 1.17 10.77 1.60
C LYS A 56 0.59 9.47 2.15
N GLY A 57 1.40 8.43 2.26
CA GLY A 57 1.08 7.17 2.93
C GLY A 57 2.24 6.67 3.79
N PRO A 58 1.96 5.67 4.65
CA PRO A 58 2.84 5.31 5.76
C PRO A 58 4.09 4.50 5.36
N GLU A 59 4.16 3.95 4.15
CA GLU A 59 5.13 2.91 3.77
C GLU A 59 5.86 3.22 2.44
N SER A 60 6.36 4.44 2.29
CA SER A 60 7.05 4.90 1.08
C SER A 60 8.30 4.07 0.76
N LEU A 61 9.16 3.80 1.76
CA LEU A 61 10.37 3.00 1.54
C LEU A 61 10.01 1.57 1.12
N ARG A 62 8.99 0.98 1.77
CA ARG A 62 8.52 -0.38 1.46
C ARG A 62 7.98 -0.50 0.03
N VAL A 63 7.25 0.52 -0.44
CA VAL A 63 6.78 0.61 -1.84
C VAL A 63 7.96 0.66 -2.81
N VAL A 64 8.95 1.53 -2.57
CA VAL A 64 10.12 1.65 -3.44
C VAL A 64 10.87 0.33 -3.55
N GLN A 65 11.18 -0.30 -2.41
CA GLN A 65 11.86 -1.59 -2.38
C GLN A 65 11.02 -2.69 -3.06
N TYR A 66 9.69 -2.66 -2.93
CA TYR A 66 8.82 -3.59 -3.65
C TYR A 66 8.93 -3.47 -5.16
N VAL A 67 8.81 -2.25 -5.66
CA VAL A 67 8.83 -2.00 -7.10
C VAL A 67 10.22 -2.29 -7.67
N MET A 68 11.28 -2.01 -6.92
CA MET A 68 12.65 -2.42 -7.28
C MET A 68 12.78 -3.94 -7.40
N ASP A 69 12.28 -4.70 -6.43
CA ASP A 69 12.29 -6.16 -6.47
C ASP A 69 11.51 -6.71 -7.68
N LEU A 70 10.31 -6.17 -7.94
CA LEU A 70 9.51 -6.53 -9.12
C LEU A 70 10.27 -6.21 -10.42
N SER A 71 10.89 -5.04 -10.51
CA SER A 71 11.62 -4.60 -11.71
C SER A 71 12.86 -5.46 -12.01
N ARG A 72 13.41 -6.16 -11.01
CA ARG A 72 14.53 -7.09 -11.22
C ARG A 72 14.10 -8.40 -11.88
N GLN A 73 12.81 -8.75 -11.81
CA GLN A 73 12.28 -10.06 -12.19
C GLN A 73 11.30 -9.99 -13.38
N HIS A 74 10.62 -8.85 -13.54
CA HIS A 74 9.49 -8.67 -14.45
C HIS A 74 9.58 -7.32 -15.19
N PRO A 75 8.89 -7.14 -16.33
CA PRO A 75 8.93 -5.90 -17.10
C PRO A 75 8.09 -4.82 -16.41
N VAL A 76 8.72 -4.13 -15.46
CA VAL A 76 8.13 -3.05 -14.67
C VAL A 76 8.79 -1.72 -15.02
N TYR A 77 7.99 -0.74 -15.39
CA TYR A 77 8.41 0.57 -15.83
C TYR A 77 7.74 1.64 -14.97
N VAL A 78 8.50 2.64 -14.55
CA VAL A 78 8.02 3.69 -13.65
C VAL A 78 8.41 5.03 -14.24
N SER A 79 7.45 5.94 -14.41
CA SER A 79 7.75 7.32 -14.75
C SER A 79 8.03 8.15 -13.50
N MET A 80 8.83 9.21 -13.63
CA MET A 80 9.00 10.21 -12.58
C MET A 80 7.65 10.87 -12.26
N GLY A 81 7.37 11.14 -10.98
CA GLY A 81 6.28 12.00 -10.52
C GLY A 81 6.79 13.31 -9.94
N ASN A 82 5.89 14.25 -9.68
CA ASN A 82 6.30 15.53 -9.09
C ASN A 82 6.69 15.38 -7.62
N VAL A 83 6.15 14.38 -6.91
CA VAL A 83 6.52 14.11 -5.52
C VAL A 83 7.92 13.56 -5.43
N GLU A 84 8.29 12.55 -6.26
CA GLU A 84 9.67 12.04 -6.29
C GLU A 84 10.66 13.17 -6.57
N LEU A 85 10.43 13.94 -7.64
CA LEU A 85 11.33 15.04 -8.00
C LEU A 85 11.44 16.08 -6.88
N GLY A 86 10.34 16.40 -6.21
CA GLY A 86 10.32 17.35 -5.09
C GLY A 86 11.12 16.86 -3.89
N ARG A 87 10.96 15.59 -3.50
CA ARG A 87 11.65 15.00 -2.35
C ARG A 87 13.13 14.78 -2.63
N LEU A 88 13.46 14.27 -3.80
CA LEU A 88 14.84 14.11 -4.23
C LEU A 88 15.58 15.46 -4.26
N ARG A 89 14.95 16.52 -4.78
CA ARG A 89 15.52 17.89 -4.70
C ARG A 89 15.75 18.34 -3.26
N MET A 90 14.80 18.10 -2.35
CA MET A 90 14.95 18.44 -0.93
C MET A 90 16.15 17.75 -0.28
N LEU A 91 16.40 16.48 -0.61
CA LEU A 91 17.52 15.71 -0.06
C LEU A 91 18.89 16.24 -0.52
N TRP A 92 18.99 16.79 -1.73
CA TRP A 92 20.22 17.35 -2.31
C TRP A 92 20.38 18.87 -2.21
N ARG A 93 19.49 19.58 -1.49
CA ARG A 93 19.65 21.02 -1.22
C ARG A 93 20.79 21.27 -0.26
N ASP A 94 21.71 22.17 -0.59
CA ASP A 94 22.86 22.51 0.27
C ASP A 94 22.85 23.96 0.76
N ASP A 95 21.73 24.69 0.59
CA ASP A 95 21.61 26.08 1.06
C ASP A 95 21.37 26.18 2.58
N PRO A 96 21.74 27.30 3.24
CA PRO A 96 21.69 27.44 4.70
C PRO A 96 20.31 27.19 5.33
N GLU A 97 19.22 27.51 4.62
CA GLU A 97 17.85 27.35 5.11
C GLU A 97 17.30 25.93 4.91
N SER A 98 17.97 25.11 4.09
CA SER A 98 17.50 23.76 3.74
C SER A 98 17.44 22.80 4.93
N GLY A 99 18.27 22.98 5.95
CA GLY A 99 18.27 22.15 7.15
C GLY A 99 16.97 22.26 7.94
N GLU A 100 16.52 23.50 8.21
CA GLU A 100 15.26 23.75 8.92
C GLU A 100 14.06 23.27 8.10
N SER A 101 14.07 23.49 6.78
CA SER A 101 13.02 23.00 5.90
C SER A 101 12.92 21.46 5.90
N PHE A 102 14.06 20.76 5.92
CA PHE A 102 14.10 19.30 5.98
C PHE A 102 13.59 18.78 7.33
N ALA A 103 14.09 19.33 8.44
CA ALA A 103 13.64 18.94 9.77
C ALA A 103 12.16 19.25 10.01
N GLY A 104 11.68 20.41 9.53
CA GLY A 104 10.28 20.79 9.58
C GLY A 104 9.39 19.86 8.76
N PHE A 105 9.83 19.47 7.56
CA PHE A 105 9.13 18.48 6.74
C PHE A 105 8.99 17.13 7.45
N LEU A 106 10.08 16.60 8.03
CA LEU A 106 10.03 15.32 8.75
C LEU A 106 9.00 15.34 9.87
N LYS A 107 9.01 16.37 10.72
CA LYS A 107 8.07 16.51 11.85
C LYS A 107 6.63 16.61 11.36
N TRP A 108 6.39 17.46 10.37
CA TRP A 108 5.05 17.62 9.80
C TRP A 108 4.54 16.30 9.18
N SER A 109 5.41 15.57 8.47
CA SER A 109 5.03 14.28 7.88
C SER A 109 4.74 13.20 8.92
N GLU A 110 5.49 13.15 10.02
CA GLU A 110 5.22 12.22 11.15
C GLU A 110 3.86 12.50 11.79
N GLU A 111 3.49 13.78 11.94
CA GLU A 111 2.20 14.16 12.50
C GLU A 111 1.01 13.93 11.55
N TYR A 112 1.20 14.15 10.24
CA TYR A 112 0.09 14.20 9.29
C TYR A 112 -0.09 12.90 8.47
N TRP A 113 1.00 12.20 8.17
CA TRP A 113 1.02 10.98 7.36
C TRP A 113 1.56 9.76 8.10
N GLU A 114 1.77 9.88 9.41
CA GLU A 114 2.47 8.91 10.28
C GLU A 114 3.97 8.75 9.96
N SER A 115 4.37 8.89 8.70
CA SER A 115 5.76 8.83 8.25
C SER A 115 5.96 9.50 6.88
N CYS A 116 7.21 9.49 6.42
CA CYS A 116 7.62 9.79 5.05
C CYS A 116 8.83 8.92 4.66
N LEU A 117 9.23 8.95 3.39
CA LEU A 117 10.38 8.18 2.89
C LEU A 117 11.64 8.38 3.74
N PHE A 118 11.96 9.64 4.06
CA PHE A 118 13.15 9.96 4.85
C PHE A 118 12.99 9.57 6.33
N GLY A 119 11.76 9.65 6.88
CA GLY A 119 11.45 9.16 8.22
C GLY A 119 11.69 7.65 8.34
N GLU A 120 11.23 6.88 7.36
CA GLU A 120 11.46 5.43 7.28
C GLU A 120 12.96 5.11 7.17
N MET A 121 13.69 5.78 6.28
CA MET A 121 15.15 5.62 6.13
C MET A 121 15.91 5.94 7.43
N LEU A 122 15.51 6.98 8.17
CA LEU A 122 16.07 7.32 9.47
C LEU A 122 15.75 6.26 10.53
N ALA A 123 14.52 5.77 10.56
CA ALA A 123 14.09 4.73 11.48
C ALA A 123 14.88 3.42 11.29
N ASP A 124 15.15 3.03 10.05
CA ASP A 124 16.01 1.88 9.70
C ASP A 124 17.46 2.04 10.19
N MET A 125 17.94 3.29 10.29
CA MET A 125 19.23 3.62 10.91
C MET A 125 19.19 3.73 12.44
N GLY A 126 18.03 3.48 13.06
CA GLY A 126 17.81 3.64 14.50
C GLY A 126 17.74 5.10 14.96
N ILE A 127 17.49 6.04 14.05
CA ILE A 127 17.41 7.48 14.32
C ILE A 127 15.94 7.88 14.36
N LYS A 128 15.55 8.60 15.42
CA LYS A 128 14.20 9.16 15.54
C LYS A 128 14.15 10.53 14.87
N ILE A 129 13.01 10.88 14.27
CA ILE A 129 12.77 12.21 13.69
C ILE A 129 13.01 13.34 14.71
N SER A 130 12.66 13.11 15.98
CA SER A 130 12.92 14.06 17.07
C SER A 130 14.40 14.38 17.34
N GLN A 131 15.33 13.61 16.81
CA GLN A 131 16.78 13.87 16.87
C GLN A 131 17.27 14.76 15.72
N VAL A 132 16.43 15.03 14.72
CA VAL A 132 16.78 15.84 13.55
C VAL A 132 16.34 17.29 13.76
N ASP A 133 17.29 18.21 13.61
CA ASP A 133 17.09 19.66 13.64
C ASP A 133 17.80 20.33 12.47
N GLY A 134 17.64 21.64 12.32
CA GLY A 134 18.24 22.36 11.19
C GLY A 134 19.77 22.34 11.15
N GLN A 135 20.44 22.19 12.30
CA GLN A 135 21.89 22.19 12.40
C GLN A 135 22.49 20.85 11.97
N ASN A 136 21.85 19.74 12.37
CA ASN A 136 22.34 18.39 12.09
C ASN A 136 21.73 17.74 10.83
N ALA A 137 20.68 18.34 10.25
CA ALA A 137 20.05 17.85 9.01
C ALA A 137 21.05 17.58 7.86
N PRO A 138 22.09 18.41 7.59
CA PRO A 138 23.06 18.10 6.54
C PRO A 138 23.82 16.78 6.77
N GLU A 139 24.09 16.41 8.02
CA GLU A 139 24.73 15.13 8.35
C GLU A 139 23.78 13.96 8.06
N TYR A 140 22.53 14.05 8.53
CA TYR A 140 21.56 12.99 8.31
C TYR A 140 21.21 12.79 6.83
N ARG A 141 21.09 13.86 6.04
CA ARG A 141 20.90 13.74 4.60
C ARG A 141 22.08 13.07 3.91
N ARG A 142 23.32 13.28 4.37
CA ARG A 142 24.49 12.54 3.88
C ARG A 142 24.38 11.06 4.20
N ARG A 143 24.05 10.71 5.45
CA ARG A 143 23.88 9.31 5.87
C ARG A 143 22.78 8.59 5.09
N ILE A 144 21.64 9.25 4.87
CA ILE A 144 20.57 8.74 4.01
C ILE A 144 21.09 8.44 2.61
N ARG A 145 21.80 9.39 1.97
CA ARG A 145 22.38 9.20 0.64
C ARG A 145 23.39 8.06 0.57
N GLU A 146 24.18 7.85 1.62
CA GLU A 146 25.18 6.78 1.67
C GLU A 146 24.53 5.41 1.84
N GLN A 147 23.58 5.29 2.76
CA GLN A 147 22.97 4.00 3.12
C GLN A 147 21.90 3.54 2.13
N PHE A 148 21.11 4.45 1.57
CA PHE A 148 19.98 4.14 0.67
C PHE A 148 20.23 4.62 -0.76
N HIS A 149 21.50 4.55 -1.20
CA HIS A 149 21.88 4.99 -2.54
C HIS A 149 21.16 4.19 -3.64
N GLU A 150 20.91 2.88 -3.44
CA GLU A 150 20.20 2.06 -4.42
C GLU A 150 18.76 2.53 -4.64
N GLU A 151 18.01 2.79 -3.57
CA GLU A 151 16.63 3.30 -3.65
C GLU A 151 16.58 4.71 -4.25
N LEU A 152 17.51 5.57 -3.86
CA LEU A 152 17.57 6.95 -4.36
C LEU A 152 17.98 7.01 -5.83
N ASP A 153 18.93 6.19 -6.27
CA ASP A 153 19.34 6.08 -7.66
C ASP A 153 18.23 5.47 -8.53
N PHE A 154 17.50 4.50 -7.99
CA PHE A 154 16.29 3.97 -8.62
C PHE A 154 15.27 5.09 -8.87
N LEU A 155 14.93 5.88 -7.86
CA LEU A 155 14.00 7.00 -8.00
C LEU A 155 14.52 8.09 -8.95
N TRP A 156 15.80 8.46 -8.85
CA TRP A 156 16.39 9.53 -9.66
C TRP A 156 16.51 9.18 -11.15
N SER A 157 16.66 7.89 -11.45
CA SER A 157 16.83 7.40 -12.83
C SER A 157 15.54 7.28 -13.64
N ARG A 158 14.36 7.52 -13.05
CA ARG A 158 13.08 7.32 -13.74
C ARG A 158 12.91 8.30 -14.92
N PRO A 159 12.49 7.82 -16.12
CA PRO A 159 12.17 8.68 -17.24
C PRO A 159 10.95 9.56 -16.93
N THR A 160 10.79 10.67 -17.63
CA THR A 160 9.62 11.56 -17.49
C THR A 160 8.42 10.99 -18.23
N ILE A 161 8.65 10.39 -19.40
CA ILE A 161 7.62 9.87 -20.30
C ILE A 161 7.97 8.44 -20.66
N LEU A 162 6.98 7.56 -20.62
CA LEU A 162 7.05 6.20 -21.15
C LEU A 162 6.15 6.10 -22.39
N THR A 163 6.54 5.28 -23.37
CA THR A 163 5.69 4.98 -24.55
C THR A 163 5.61 3.48 -24.77
N ALA A 164 4.43 2.95 -25.11
CA ALA A 164 4.24 1.54 -25.46
C ALA A 164 3.12 1.41 -26.49
N GLY A 165 3.45 0.94 -27.71
CA GLY A 165 2.50 0.87 -28.82
C GLY A 165 1.84 2.23 -29.08
N ARG A 166 0.51 2.33 -28.90
CA ARG A 166 -0.26 3.58 -29.06
C ARG A 166 -0.48 4.36 -27.76
N TYR A 167 0.22 4.02 -26.68
CA TYR A 167 0.08 4.69 -25.39
C TYR A 167 1.29 5.54 -25.01
N LEU A 168 1.02 6.70 -24.41
CA LEU A 168 2.01 7.59 -23.81
C LEU A 168 1.64 7.75 -22.34
N PHE A 169 2.56 7.41 -21.44
CA PHE A 169 2.36 7.51 -19.99
C PHE A 169 3.20 8.65 -19.44
N VAL A 170 2.55 9.59 -18.74
CA VAL A 170 3.20 10.77 -18.17
C VAL A 170 2.43 11.21 -16.95
N HIS A 171 3.13 11.61 -15.89
CA HIS A 171 2.48 11.84 -14.60
C HIS A 171 1.44 12.97 -14.62
N GLY A 172 1.82 14.19 -14.98
CA GLY A 172 0.92 15.35 -14.99
C GLY A 172 0.17 15.56 -16.31
N GLY A 173 0.77 15.21 -17.45
CA GLY A 173 0.21 15.46 -18.79
C GLY A 173 1.11 16.35 -19.67
N VAL A 174 0.90 16.30 -20.99
CA VAL A 174 1.79 16.94 -21.99
C VAL A 174 1.02 17.84 -22.96
N PRO A 175 1.65 18.89 -23.52
CA PRO A 175 0.98 19.79 -24.48
C PRO A 175 0.90 19.22 -25.91
N THR A 176 1.63 18.14 -26.21
CA THR A 176 1.66 17.44 -27.50
C THR A 176 1.99 15.96 -27.27
N ASP A 177 1.59 15.08 -28.18
CA ASP A 177 1.90 13.65 -28.19
C ASP A 177 3.08 13.31 -29.11
N ASP A 178 4.00 14.26 -29.32
CA ASP A 178 5.26 14.07 -30.05
C ASP A 178 6.43 13.94 -29.08
N PRO A 179 6.86 12.71 -28.70
CA PRO A 179 7.89 12.52 -27.67
C PRO A 179 9.24 13.14 -28.06
N ASP A 180 9.56 13.19 -29.36
CA ASP A 180 10.81 13.78 -29.85
C ASP A 180 10.86 15.30 -29.63
N ALA A 181 9.70 15.97 -29.70
CA ALA A 181 9.59 17.41 -29.42
C ALA A 181 9.66 17.72 -27.91
N LEU A 182 9.30 16.75 -27.07
CA LEU A 182 9.32 16.87 -25.60
C LEU A 182 10.67 16.48 -25.01
N ALA A 183 11.42 15.57 -25.65
CA ALA A 183 12.71 15.11 -25.14
C ALA A 183 13.70 16.27 -24.97
N GLY A 184 14.33 16.35 -23.79
CA GLY A 184 15.30 17.38 -23.46
C GLY A 184 14.73 18.75 -23.06
N THR A 185 13.40 18.93 -23.03
CA THR A 185 12.78 20.14 -22.45
C THR A 185 12.76 20.08 -20.91
N GLU A 186 12.27 21.13 -20.24
CA GLU A 186 12.08 21.08 -18.79
C GLU A 186 11.01 20.06 -18.41
N ALA A 187 11.32 19.12 -17.49
CA ALA A 187 10.40 18.05 -17.10
C ALA A 187 9.26 18.52 -16.18
N HIS A 188 9.49 19.52 -15.33
CA HIS A 188 8.55 19.89 -14.26
C HIS A 188 7.13 20.21 -14.76
N PRO A 189 6.93 20.96 -15.87
CA PRO A 189 5.61 21.22 -16.44
C PRO A 189 4.82 19.97 -16.86
N TYR A 190 5.49 18.84 -17.11
CA TYR A 190 4.84 17.57 -17.50
C TYR A 190 4.60 16.65 -16.31
N LEU A 191 5.32 16.87 -15.21
CA LEU A 191 5.11 16.18 -13.95
C LEU A 191 4.00 16.85 -13.14
N LYS A 192 3.92 18.18 -13.17
CA LYS A 192 2.95 18.96 -12.40
C LYS A 192 2.09 19.83 -13.32
N ASN A 193 1.16 19.20 -14.02
CA ASN A 193 0.27 19.86 -14.97
C ASN A 193 -1.16 19.92 -14.41
N ASP A 194 -1.34 20.74 -13.36
CA ASP A 194 -2.59 20.88 -12.62
C ASP A 194 -3.79 21.10 -13.56
N SER A 195 -4.88 20.36 -13.32
CA SER A 195 -6.09 20.30 -14.14
C SER A 195 -5.86 20.10 -15.65
N PHE A 196 -4.98 19.16 -16.01
CA PHE A 196 -4.60 18.86 -17.39
C PHE A 196 -5.78 18.73 -18.36
N LEU A 197 -6.81 17.94 -18.00
CA LEU A 197 -7.96 17.69 -18.88
C LEU A 197 -8.72 18.98 -19.26
N ASP A 198 -8.83 19.94 -18.33
CA ASP A 198 -9.57 21.19 -18.53
C ASP A 198 -8.83 22.18 -19.43
N LYS A 199 -7.55 21.92 -19.75
CA LYS A 199 -6.75 22.77 -20.64
C LYS A 199 -7.08 22.57 -22.12
N GLY A 200 -7.96 21.63 -22.46
CA GLY A 200 -8.49 21.47 -23.81
C GLY A 200 -7.56 20.77 -24.81
N TYR A 201 -6.50 20.11 -24.34
CA TYR A 201 -5.60 19.32 -25.20
C TYR A 201 -6.32 18.09 -25.80
N GLY A 202 -5.84 17.65 -26.96
CA GLY A 202 -6.22 16.39 -27.59
C GLY A 202 -5.11 15.86 -28.50
N PHE A 203 -5.11 14.55 -28.71
CA PHE A 203 -3.99 13.82 -29.29
C PHE A 203 -4.43 12.91 -30.43
N GLU A 204 -3.54 12.70 -31.41
CA GLU A 204 -3.84 11.92 -32.63
C GLU A 204 -3.05 10.61 -32.68
N ARG A 205 -1.81 10.61 -32.20
CA ARG A 205 -0.87 9.49 -32.26
C ARG A 205 -0.99 8.57 -31.06
N TYR A 206 -1.17 9.14 -29.88
CA TYR A 206 -1.18 8.39 -28.62
C TYR A 206 -2.45 8.60 -27.81
N THR A 207 -2.85 7.57 -27.09
CA THR A 207 -3.66 7.73 -25.88
C THR A 207 -2.74 8.15 -24.73
N VAL A 208 -2.93 9.37 -24.24
CA VAL A 208 -2.15 9.94 -23.13
C VAL A 208 -2.77 9.52 -21.81
N VAL A 209 -2.04 8.72 -21.03
CA VAL A 209 -2.45 8.21 -19.72
C VAL A 209 -1.75 9.01 -18.62
N THR A 210 -2.53 9.59 -17.70
CA THR A 210 -2.02 10.49 -16.66
C THR A 210 -2.49 10.14 -15.25
N GLY A 211 -1.67 10.49 -14.27
CA GLY A 211 -1.99 10.48 -12.84
C GLY A 211 -2.22 11.91 -12.34
N HIS A 212 -1.61 12.23 -11.19
CA HIS A 212 -1.37 13.57 -10.63
C HIS A 212 -2.59 14.35 -10.11
N TRP A 213 -3.69 14.32 -10.86
CA TRP A 213 -4.91 15.08 -10.56
C TRP A 213 -6.08 14.11 -10.33
N PRO A 214 -6.61 14.02 -9.10
CA PRO A 214 -7.67 13.08 -8.79
C PRO A 214 -8.87 13.24 -9.73
N VAL A 215 -9.30 12.14 -10.35
CA VAL A 215 -10.35 12.13 -11.38
C VAL A 215 -11.68 12.70 -10.90
N SER A 216 -11.95 12.60 -9.60
CA SER A 216 -13.17 13.16 -8.99
C SER A 216 -13.22 14.69 -9.07
N LEU A 217 -12.09 15.37 -9.25
CA LEU A 217 -12.03 16.82 -9.37
C LEU A 217 -12.47 17.30 -10.78
N TYR A 218 -12.42 16.43 -11.79
CA TYR A 218 -12.94 16.73 -13.12
C TYR A 218 -14.47 16.56 -13.22
N ARG A 219 -15.11 16.03 -12.17
CA ARG A 219 -16.53 15.66 -12.16
C ARG A 219 -17.27 16.50 -11.13
N SER A 220 -18.05 17.46 -11.60
CA SER A 220 -18.90 18.29 -10.74
C SER A 220 -20.28 17.69 -10.51
N ASP A 221 -20.72 16.78 -11.37
CA ASP A 221 -22.04 16.16 -11.36
C ASP A 221 -22.13 14.91 -10.46
N ARG A 222 -20.99 14.36 -10.03
CA ARG A 222 -20.90 13.17 -9.17
C ARG A 222 -19.56 13.11 -8.46
N GLU A 223 -19.51 12.45 -7.31
CA GLU A 223 -18.25 12.01 -6.70
C GLU A 223 -17.90 10.62 -7.27
N ASP A 224 -16.80 10.53 -8.02
CA ASP A 224 -16.39 9.29 -8.68
C ASP A 224 -14.87 9.23 -8.81
N MET A 225 -14.29 8.21 -8.18
CA MET A 225 -12.85 7.94 -8.13
C MET A 225 -12.38 6.98 -9.23
N GLY A 226 -13.27 6.46 -10.08
CA GLY A 226 -12.93 5.56 -11.17
C GLY A 226 -12.25 6.28 -12.34
N PRO A 227 -11.37 5.62 -13.11
CA PRO A 227 -10.68 6.20 -14.26
C PRO A 227 -11.59 7.01 -15.20
N LEU A 228 -11.08 8.12 -15.71
CA LEU A 228 -11.80 9.01 -16.62
C LEU A 228 -11.32 8.79 -18.05
N PHE A 229 -12.22 8.26 -18.89
CA PHE A 229 -11.97 8.01 -20.30
C PHE A 229 -12.49 9.16 -21.17
N GLU A 230 -11.58 10.06 -21.59
CA GLU A 230 -11.86 11.12 -22.55
C GLU A 230 -11.48 10.63 -23.95
N ARG A 231 -12.45 9.98 -24.61
CA ARG A 231 -12.23 9.27 -25.89
C ARG A 231 -12.01 10.20 -27.07
N GLU A 232 -12.67 11.37 -27.09
CA GLU A 232 -12.57 12.30 -28.22
C GLU A 232 -11.20 12.94 -28.32
N ARG A 233 -10.54 13.13 -27.16
CA ARG A 233 -9.24 13.79 -27.07
C ARG A 233 -8.08 12.82 -26.81
N ASN A 234 -8.36 11.51 -26.76
CA ASN A 234 -7.39 10.46 -26.47
C ASN A 234 -6.65 10.64 -25.12
N ILE A 235 -7.40 10.96 -24.06
CA ILE A 235 -6.86 11.13 -22.70
C ILE A 235 -7.49 10.12 -21.74
N LEU A 236 -6.67 9.49 -20.90
CA LEU A 236 -7.09 8.60 -19.83
C LEU A 236 -6.48 9.04 -18.49
N CYS A 237 -7.28 9.64 -17.62
CA CYS A 237 -6.83 10.02 -16.28
C CYS A 237 -7.14 8.89 -15.29
N ILE A 238 -6.17 8.49 -14.48
CA ILE A 238 -6.29 7.31 -13.61
C ILE A 238 -6.06 7.56 -12.12
N ASP A 239 -5.66 8.77 -11.71
CA ASP A 239 -5.48 9.08 -10.29
C ASP A 239 -6.82 9.02 -9.52
N GLY A 240 -6.96 8.02 -8.64
CA GLY A 240 -8.14 7.80 -7.80
C GLY A 240 -8.11 8.55 -6.46
N GLY A 241 -7.15 9.43 -6.24
CA GLY A 241 -6.98 10.21 -5.01
C GLY A 241 -6.42 9.42 -3.83
N CYS A 242 -5.66 8.34 -4.08
CA CYS A 242 -5.04 7.52 -3.05
C CYS A 242 -4.13 8.36 -2.14
N GLY A 243 -4.26 8.25 -0.81
CA GLY A 243 -3.50 9.05 0.16
C GLY A 243 -3.82 10.56 0.19
N LEU A 244 -4.65 11.06 -0.72
CA LEU A 244 -5.07 12.47 -0.78
C LEU A 244 -6.50 12.68 -0.31
N LYS A 245 -7.40 11.79 -0.70
CA LYS A 245 -8.83 11.86 -0.39
C LYS A 245 -9.20 10.79 0.62
N GLN A 246 -10.02 11.14 1.61
CA GLN A 246 -10.56 10.18 2.58
C GLN A 246 -11.31 9.04 1.89
N THR A 247 -11.98 9.33 0.77
CA THR A 247 -12.72 8.39 -0.08
C THR A 247 -11.90 7.84 -1.25
N GLY A 248 -10.61 8.18 -1.32
CA GLY A 248 -9.72 7.82 -2.42
C GLY A 248 -9.54 6.31 -2.59
N GLN A 249 -9.01 5.93 -3.74
CA GLN A 249 -8.66 4.55 -4.07
C GLN A 249 -7.45 4.53 -4.99
N LEU A 250 -6.77 3.37 -5.06
CA LEU A 250 -5.80 3.12 -6.10
C LEU A 250 -6.51 2.50 -7.30
N ASN A 251 -6.33 3.07 -8.49
CA ASN A 251 -6.88 2.53 -9.74
C ASN A 251 -5.80 1.77 -10.51
N GLY A 252 -6.21 0.69 -11.16
CA GLY A 252 -5.41 -0.11 -12.06
C GLY A 252 -6.13 -0.30 -13.38
N VAL A 253 -5.51 0.10 -14.48
CA VAL A 253 -6.04 -0.04 -15.83
C VAL A 253 -5.42 -1.24 -16.51
N ILE A 254 -6.24 -1.99 -17.25
CA ILE A 254 -5.86 -3.19 -17.98
C ILE A 254 -5.97 -2.89 -19.48
N ILE A 255 -4.84 -2.76 -20.14
CA ILE A 255 -4.73 -2.63 -21.60
C ILE A 255 -4.41 -4.03 -22.15
N PRO A 256 -5.33 -4.67 -22.90
CA PRO A 256 -5.14 -6.06 -23.32
C PRO A 256 -4.06 -6.25 -24.40
N ASP A 257 -3.76 -5.21 -25.17
CA ASP A 257 -2.73 -5.20 -26.22
C ASP A 257 -2.19 -3.77 -26.40
N CYS A 258 -0.92 -3.61 -26.78
CA CYS A 258 -0.29 -2.30 -26.93
C CYS A 258 -0.89 -1.41 -28.03
N MET A 259 -1.78 -1.95 -28.88
CA MET A 259 -2.53 -1.23 -29.91
C MET A 259 -4.05 -1.16 -29.62
N ALA A 260 -4.52 -1.73 -28.51
CA ALA A 260 -5.93 -1.79 -28.14
C ALA A 260 -6.60 -0.40 -28.06
N GLY A 261 -7.87 -0.32 -28.43
CA GLY A 261 -8.65 0.92 -28.24
C GLY A 261 -9.08 1.13 -26.79
N MET A 262 -9.48 2.35 -26.41
CA MET A 262 -10.00 2.65 -25.08
C MET A 262 -11.27 1.87 -24.72
N GLU A 263 -12.00 1.38 -25.72
CA GLU A 263 -13.19 0.55 -25.60
C GLU A 263 -12.89 -0.89 -25.15
N GLU A 264 -11.65 -1.35 -25.32
CA GLU A 264 -11.19 -2.68 -24.90
C GLU A 264 -10.54 -2.66 -23.51
N ILE A 265 -10.30 -1.46 -22.98
CA ILE A 265 -9.66 -1.27 -21.69
C ILE A 265 -10.64 -1.61 -20.56
N CYS A 266 -10.20 -2.49 -19.66
CA CYS A 266 -10.85 -2.75 -18.38
C CYS A 266 -10.09 -2.05 -17.25
N TRP A 267 -10.68 -1.98 -16.06
CA TRP A 267 -9.98 -1.45 -14.89
C TRP A 267 -10.50 -2.08 -13.61
N GLU A 268 -9.63 -2.09 -12.61
CA GLU A 268 -9.93 -2.48 -11.24
C GLU A 268 -9.47 -1.37 -10.29
N SER A 269 -9.94 -1.43 -9.06
CA SER A 269 -9.44 -0.55 -8.02
C SER A 269 -9.38 -1.23 -6.67
N TYR A 270 -8.63 -0.61 -5.76
CA TYR A 270 -8.54 -1.07 -4.40
C TYR A 270 -8.58 0.10 -3.40
N ASP A 271 -9.38 -0.11 -2.35
CA ASP A 271 -9.42 0.67 -1.13
C ASP A 271 -9.69 -0.26 0.07
N ASP A 272 -9.49 0.27 1.27
CA ASP A 272 -9.62 -0.49 2.51
C ASP A 272 -11.06 -0.51 3.07
N PHE A 273 -12.05 0.08 2.39
CA PHE A 273 -13.42 0.10 2.90
C PHE A 273 -14.01 -1.33 3.00
N PRO A 274 -14.78 -1.61 4.06
CA PRO A 274 -15.51 -2.87 4.21
C PRO A 274 -16.43 -3.15 3.03
N GLU A 275 -16.48 -4.41 2.59
CA GLU A 275 -17.43 -4.84 1.55
C GLU A 275 -18.75 -5.30 2.15
N VAL A 276 -19.83 -4.89 1.50
CA VAL A 276 -21.19 -5.27 1.85
C VAL A 276 -21.97 -5.59 0.58
N THR A 277 -22.92 -6.50 0.67
CA THR A 277 -23.83 -6.84 -0.42
C THR A 277 -25.18 -6.18 -0.19
N ALA A 278 -25.64 -5.43 -1.19
CA ALA A 278 -26.96 -4.80 -1.19
C ALA A 278 -28.07 -5.86 -1.20
N LEU A 279 -29.10 -5.67 -0.38
CA LEU A 279 -30.25 -6.58 -0.30
C LEU A 279 -31.52 -6.01 -0.96
N ASP A 280 -31.52 -4.71 -1.24
CA ASP A 280 -32.68 -4.00 -1.76
C ASP A 280 -32.29 -3.16 -2.99
N ASP A 281 -33.19 -3.10 -3.97
CA ASP A 281 -33.06 -2.20 -5.12
C ASP A 281 -33.30 -0.75 -4.71
N ARG A 282 -32.51 0.17 -5.29
CA ARG A 282 -32.64 1.62 -5.17
C ARG A 282 -32.32 2.29 -6.50
N GLU A 283 -33.18 3.22 -6.90
CA GLU A 283 -32.93 4.08 -8.05
C GLU A 283 -31.96 5.20 -7.66
N ALA A 284 -31.18 5.68 -8.64
CA ALA A 284 -30.35 6.85 -8.44
C ALA A 284 -31.21 8.10 -8.20
N ALA A 285 -30.73 8.98 -7.33
CA ALA A 285 -31.25 10.33 -7.21
C ALA A 285 -30.16 11.32 -7.64
N PRO A 286 -30.49 12.32 -8.46
CA PRO A 286 -29.52 13.28 -8.95
C PRO A 286 -28.92 14.07 -7.80
N LEU A 287 -27.63 14.33 -7.93
CA LEU A 287 -26.86 15.17 -7.02
C LEU A 287 -27.44 16.60 -7.02
N SER A 288 -27.79 17.10 -5.84
CA SER A 288 -28.20 18.50 -5.65
C SER A 288 -27.08 19.34 -5.04
N PHE A 289 -26.05 18.67 -4.50
CA PHE A 289 -24.98 19.28 -3.73
C PHE A 289 -23.73 18.37 -3.63
N HIS A 290 -22.54 18.95 -3.80
CA HIS A 290 -21.24 18.29 -3.66
C HIS A 290 -20.24 19.24 -3.00
N VAL A 291 -19.73 18.86 -1.83
CA VAL A 291 -18.54 19.46 -1.23
C VAL A 291 -17.33 18.95 -2.00
N GLN A 292 -16.55 19.84 -2.62
CA GLN A 292 -15.35 19.45 -3.35
C GLN A 292 -14.11 19.99 -2.66
N TYR A 293 -12.97 19.33 -2.84
CA TYR A 293 -11.68 19.72 -2.25
C TYR A 293 -11.36 21.23 -2.23
N PHE A 294 -11.63 21.96 -3.33
CA PHE A 294 -11.36 23.39 -3.43
C PHE A 294 -12.49 24.30 -2.93
N ASP A 295 -13.68 23.76 -2.73
CA ASP A 295 -14.85 24.46 -2.17
C ASP A 295 -15.47 23.58 -1.08
N ASN A 296 -14.85 23.64 0.10
CA ASN A 296 -15.13 22.72 1.20
C ASN A 296 -15.34 23.37 2.57
N ARG A 297 -15.52 24.69 2.60
CA ARG A 297 -15.67 25.42 3.86
C ARG A 297 -17.06 25.22 4.42
N VAL A 298 -17.13 24.89 5.71
CA VAL A 298 -18.38 24.58 6.40
C VAL A 298 -18.48 25.30 7.74
N GLU A 299 -19.69 25.39 8.26
CA GLU A 299 -19.95 25.71 9.67
C GLU A 299 -20.68 24.54 10.34
N LEU A 300 -20.28 24.21 11.56
CA LEU A 300 -20.97 23.23 12.39
C LEU A 300 -22.15 23.92 13.10
N LEU A 301 -23.36 23.44 12.84
CA LEU A 301 -24.59 23.98 13.42
C LEU A 301 -25.02 23.24 14.68
N GLU A 302 -24.91 21.91 14.67
CA GLU A 302 -25.34 21.04 15.77
C GLU A 302 -24.49 19.76 15.78
N GLU A 303 -24.08 19.31 16.97
CA GLU A 303 -23.46 17.99 17.14
C GLU A 303 -24.53 16.94 17.47
N LYS A 304 -24.49 15.81 16.76
CA LYS A 304 -25.38 14.65 16.93
C LYS A 304 -24.56 13.38 17.09
N GLY A 305 -24.09 13.14 18.31
CA GLY A 305 -23.29 11.95 18.62
C GLY A 305 -21.96 11.94 17.86
N LYS A 306 -21.80 11.04 16.88
CA LYS A 306 -20.59 10.96 16.03
C LYS A 306 -20.69 11.79 14.75
N ASN A 307 -21.87 12.35 14.47
CA ASN A 307 -22.16 13.15 13.29
C ASN A 307 -22.44 14.60 13.70
N GLY A 308 -22.46 15.49 12.72
CA GLY A 308 -22.83 16.89 12.90
C GLY A 308 -23.72 17.37 11.76
N ILE A 309 -24.65 18.25 12.09
CA ILE A 309 -25.39 19.03 11.09
C ILE A 309 -24.49 20.20 10.70
N ILE A 310 -24.09 20.25 9.44
CA ILE A 310 -23.16 21.25 8.92
C ILE A 310 -23.79 22.02 7.78
N ARG A 311 -23.39 23.28 7.62
CA ARG A 311 -23.76 24.11 6.47
C ARG A 311 -22.53 24.37 5.61
N HIS A 312 -22.63 24.06 4.33
CA HIS A 312 -21.59 24.44 3.37
C HIS A 312 -21.71 25.92 3.01
N LEU A 313 -20.62 26.67 3.18
CA LEU A 313 -20.66 28.13 3.17
C LEU A 313 -20.97 28.71 1.79
N SER A 314 -20.44 28.12 0.70
CA SER A 314 -20.66 28.65 -0.65
C SER A 314 -22.09 28.40 -1.14
N SER A 315 -22.61 27.20 -0.89
CA SER A 315 -23.93 26.76 -1.37
C SER A 315 -25.10 27.08 -0.43
N GLY A 316 -24.82 27.31 0.86
CA GLY A 316 -25.83 27.44 1.92
C GLY A 316 -26.55 26.13 2.28
N LYS A 317 -26.21 25.00 1.64
CA LYS A 317 -26.84 23.70 1.90
C LYS A 317 -26.48 23.19 3.29
N VAL A 318 -27.48 22.64 3.98
CA VAL A 318 -27.36 22.02 5.30
C VAL A 318 -27.52 20.52 5.14
N PHE A 319 -26.61 19.74 5.72
CA PHE A 319 -26.59 18.28 5.61
C PHE A 319 -25.90 17.66 6.84
N GLU A 320 -26.09 16.37 7.03
CA GLU A 320 -25.39 15.60 8.06
C GLU A 320 -24.10 15.00 7.52
N ALA A 321 -23.01 15.11 8.28
CA ALA A 321 -21.74 14.46 7.97
C ALA A 321 -21.06 13.95 9.24
N PRO A 322 -20.17 12.95 9.14
CA PRO A 322 -19.38 12.50 10.28
C PRO A 322 -18.51 13.63 10.82
N LEU A 323 -18.46 13.82 12.15
CA LEU A 323 -17.58 14.85 12.75
C LEU A 323 -16.10 14.59 12.42
N LYS A 324 -15.71 13.31 12.27
CA LYS A 324 -14.36 12.90 11.84
C LYS A 324 -13.96 13.37 10.44
N TRP A 325 -14.92 13.84 9.63
CA TRP A 325 -14.69 14.35 8.28
C TRP A 325 -14.53 15.87 8.27
N LEU A 326 -14.64 16.50 9.44
CA LEU A 326 -14.37 17.91 9.64
C LEU A 326 -12.94 18.09 10.12
N TYR A 327 -12.25 19.09 9.57
CA TYR A 327 -10.89 19.40 9.97
C TYR A 327 -10.66 20.92 9.95
N PRO A 328 -9.75 21.43 10.78
CA PRO A 328 -9.40 22.85 10.76
C PRO A 328 -8.63 23.17 9.48
N GLY A 329 -9.11 24.14 8.72
CA GLY A 329 -8.39 24.78 7.61
C GLY A 329 -7.87 26.16 7.98
N GLU A 330 -7.06 26.77 7.10
CA GLU A 330 -6.48 28.10 7.33
C GLU A 330 -7.55 29.20 7.54
N THR A 331 -8.71 29.06 6.91
CA THR A 331 -9.77 30.08 6.89
C THR A 331 -11.05 29.65 7.63
N GLY A 332 -10.95 28.61 8.46
CA GLY A 332 -12.06 28.07 9.25
C GLY A 332 -12.23 26.56 9.09
N LEU A 333 -13.38 26.05 9.52
CA LEU A 333 -13.68 24.63 9.46
C LEU A 333 -13.92 24.18 8.01
N GLN A 334 -13.33 23.05 7.64
CA GLN A 334 -13.50 22.41 6.33
C GLN A 334 -14.07 21.01 6.49
N CYS A 335 -14.70 20.50 5.44
CA CYS A 335 -15.18 19.13 5.36
C CYS A 335 -14.44 18.39 4.23
N THR A 336 -14.22 17.09 4.36
CA THR A 336 -13.77 16.27 3.23
C THR A 336 -14.87 16.17 2.15
N ASP A 337 -14.50 15.74 0.95
CA ASP A 337 -15.45 15.61 -0.16
C ASP A 337 -16.65 14.74 0.24
N LEU A 338 -17.86 15.24 -0.03
CA LEU A 338 -19.12 14.57 0.30
C LEU A 338 -20.22 15.09 -0.63
N CYS A 339 -21.05 14.19 -1.13
CA CYS A 339 -22.24 14.56 -1.89
C CYS A 339 -23.56 14.06 -1.28
N ASP A 340 -24.67 14.64 -1.74
CA ASP A 340 -26.02 14.23 -1.37
C ASP A 340 -26.69 13.29 -2.39
N GLY A 341 -25.96 12.92 -3.45
CA GLY A 341 -26.45 12.02 -4.49
C GLY A 341 -26.76 10.63 -3.94
N ARG A 342 -27.74 9.95 -4.54
CA ARG A 342 -28.04 8.53 -4.24
C ARG A 342 -27.63 7.66 -5.40
N LEU A 343 -27.00 6.53 -5.08
CA LEU A 343 -26.53 5.59 -6.10
C LEU A 343 -27.66 4.69 -6.59
N ALA A 344 -27.64 4.37 -7.88
CA ALA A 344 -28.42 3.26 -8.41
C ALA A 344 -27.78 1.94 -7.96
N VAL A 345 -28.52 1.19 -7.15
CA VAL A 345 -28.07 -0.07 -6.55
C VAL A 345 -29.13 -1.13 -6.80
N SER A 346 -28.71 -2.31 -7.23
CA SER A 346 -29.55 -3.49 -7.34
C SER A 346 -29.22 -4.47 -6.21
N ALA A 347 -30.22 -5.23 -5.76
CA ALA A 347 -30.00 -6.33 -4.83
C ALA A 347 -28.98 -7.32 -5.41
N GLY A 348 -27.96 -7.66 -4.61
CA GLY A 348 -26.82 -8.47 -5.02
C GLY A 348 -25.59 -7.66 -5.44
N ASP A 349 -25.70 -6.34 -5.60
CA ASP A 349 -24.53 -5.50 -5.87
C ASP A 349 -23.55 -5.53 -4.69
N ARG A 350 -22.25 -5.63 -5.00
CA ARG A 350 -21.16 -5.44 -4.03
C ARG A 350 -20.86 -3.95 -3.91
N LEU A 351 -20.89 -3.48 -2.67
CA LEU A 351 -20.65 -2.09 -2.29
C LEU A 351 -19.51 -2.01 -1.29
N LYS A 352 -18.85 -0.86 -1.25
CA LYS A 352 -17.88 -0.49 -0.23
C LYS A 352 -18.56 0.46 0.76
N LEU A 353 -18.64 0.07 2.02
CA LEU A 353 -19.25 0.90 3.07
C LEU A 353 -18.24 1.94 3.56
N VAL A 354 -18.47 3.21 3.24
CA VAL A 354 -17.56 4.30 3.61
C VAL A 354 -17.85 4.78 5.04
N PHE A 355 -19.12 5.05 5.33
CA PHE A 355 -19.63 5.30 6.68
C PHE A 355 -21.14 5.07 6.74
N GLU A 356 -21.67 5.03 7.96
CA GLU A 356 -23.09 4.83 8.27
C GLU A 356 -23.57 5.96 9.19
N THR A 357 -24.80 6.41 8.96
CA THR A 357 -25.54 7.34 9.82
C THR A 357 -26.91 6.75 10.14
N GLU A 358 -27.69 7.42 11.01
CA GLU A 358 -29.07 7.01 11.29
C GLU A 358 -29.97 7.09 10.04
N ASP A 359 -29.63 7.95 9.08
CA ASP A 359 -30.42 8.24 7.88
C ASP A 359 -30.02 7.38 6.66
N GLY A 360 -28.93 6.59 6.75
CA GLY A 360 -28.52 5.67 5.70
C GLY A 360 -27.03 5.39 5.65
N LEU A 361 -26.62 4.71 4.58
CA LEU A 361 -25.25 4.30 4.32
C LEU A 361 -24.64 5.19 3.25
N TYR A 362 -23.44 5.71 3.48
CA TYR A 362 -22.64 6.29 2.41
C TYR A 362 -21.74 5.20 1.85
N VAL A 363 -21.94 4.87 0.59
CA VAL A 363 -21.33 3.71 -0.05
C VAL A 363 -20.62 4.11 -1.34
N LYS A 364 -19.70 3.24 -1.76
CA LYS A 364 -19.02 3.33 -3.05
C LYS A 364 -19.33 2.09 -3.89
N LYS A 365 -19.67 2.31 -5.16
CA LYS A 365 -19.94 1.28 -6.16
C LYS A 365 -19.11 1.60 -7.41
N GLN A 366 -18.13 0.76 -7.73
CA GLN A 366 -17.25 0.93 -8.90
C GLN A 366 -16.67 2.35 -9.02
N GLY A 367 -16.10 2.89 -7.93
CA GLY A 367 -15.52 4.23 -7.90
C GLY A 367 -16.52 5.36 -7.60
N GLN A 368 -17.80 5.20 -7.96
CA GLN A 368 -18.83 6.21 -7.69
C GLN A 368 -19.29 6.16 -6.23
N LEU A 369 -19.41 7.34 -5.60
CA LEU A 369 -19.88 7.50 -4.23
C LEU A 369 -21.28 8.10 -4.16
N GLY A 370 -22.01 7.74 -3.11
CA GLY A 370 -23.30 8.34 -2.77
C GLY A 370 -24.05 7.56 -1.69
N TRP A 371 -25.24 8.06 -1.36
CA TRP A 371 -26.09 7.48 -0.33
C TRP A 371 -26.87 6.26 -0.84
N TYR A 372 -27.05 5.31 0.07
CA TYR A 372 -27.87 4.11 -0.06
C TYR A 372 -28.62 3.86 1.24
N ASP A 373 -29.96 3.79 1.18
CA ASP A 373 -30.85 3.58 2.32
C ASP A 373 -31.55 2.20 2.28
N GLY A 374 -30.99 1.27 1.51
CA GLY A 374 -31.39 -0.14 1.53
C GLY A 374 -30.64 -0.92 2.60
N ARG A 375 -31.07 -2.15 2.84
CA ARG A 375 -30.38 -3.06 3.76
C ARG A 375 -29.13 -3.62 3.08
N VAL A 376 -28.10 -3.83 3.88
CA VAL A 376 -26.88 -4.52 3.43
C VAL A 376 -26.61 -5.73 4.30
N LYS A 377 -25.98 -6.73 3.69
CA LYS A 377 -25.36 -7.84 4.39
C LYS A 377 -23.85 -7.63 4.34
N PRO A 378 -23.14 -7.58 5.48
CA PRO A 378 -21.68 -7.61 5.46
C PRO A 378 -21.20 -8.81 4.65
N GLU A 379 -20.26 -8.59 3.73
CA GLU A 379 -19.52 -9.70 3.17
C GLU A 379 -18.62 -10.21 4.30
N ASP A 380 -19.03 -11.32 4.91
CA ASP A 380 -18.14 -12.10 5.76
C ASP A 380 -16.98 -12.51 4.85
N ALA A 381 -15.89 -11.77 4.91
CA ALA A 381 -14.60 -12.18 4.37
C ALA A 381 -14.10 -13.35 5.23
N LYS A 382 -14.84 -14.46 5.25
CA LYS A 382 -14.35 -15.71 5.83
C LYS A 382 -13.20 -16.13 4.95
N PRO A 383 -11.97 -16.06 5.47
CA PRO A 383 -10.82 -16.36 4.64
C PRO A 383 -10.93 -17.82 4.21
N CYS A 384 -10.91 -18.08 2.90
CA CYS A 384 -11.15 -19.44 2.39
C CYS A 384 -9.84 -20.21 2.37
N LEU A 385 -9.84 -21.36 3.02
CA LEU A 385 -8.71 -22.26 3.05
C LEU A 385 -8.52 -22.92 1.68
N THR A 386 -7.33 -22.76 1.11
CA THR A 386 -6.92 -23.25 -0.21
C THR A 386 -5.71 -24.16 -0.05
N ALA A 387 -5.70 -25.32 -0.73
CA ALA A 387 -4.57 -26.25 -0.64
C ALA A 387 -3.37 -25.77 -1.48
N GLY A 388 -2.18 -25.81 -0.90
CA GLY A 388 -0.90 -25.61 -1.58
C GLY A 388 -0.54 -24.17 -1.92
N ALA A 389 0.48 -24.05 -2.77
CA ALA A 389 1.00 -22.78 -3.27
C ALA A 389 -0.02 -22.05 -4.16
N PRO A 390 0.09 -20.72 -4.32
CA PRO A 390 -0.70 -20.00 -5.31
C PRO A 390 -0.38 -20.52 -6.71
N SER A 391 -1.41 -20.72 -7.54
CA SER A 391 -1.23 -20.98 -8.97
C SER A 391 -1.02 -19.69 -9.74
N GLY A 392 0.16 -19.50 -10.34
CA GLY A 392 0.39 -18.45 -11.35
C GLY A 392 0.55 -17.01 -10.85
N GLU A 393 0.78 -16.77 -9.56
CA GLU A 393 0.82 -15.41 -8.99
C GLU A 393 2.26 -14.89 -8.76
N ASN A 394 2.80 -14.11 -9.71
CA ASN A 394 4.16 -13.54 -9.65
C ASN A 394 4.25 -12.18 -8.92
N TRP A 395 3.16 -11.67 -8.38
CA TRP A 395 3.15 -10.41 -7.60
C TRP A 395 3.55 -10.62 -6.13
N ARG A 396 3.56 -11.86 -5.64
CA ARG A 396 3.97 -12.17 -4.26
C ARG A 396 5.46 -11.92 -4.10
N ARG A 397 5.86 -11.48 -2.90
CA ARG A 397 7.28 -11.21 -2.61
C ARG A 397 8.08 -12.48 -2.80
N GLU A 398 9.31 -12.35 -3.32
CA GLU A 398 10.23 -13.48 -3.50
C GLU A 398 10.35 -14.32 -2.22
N ARG A 399 10.40 -13.67 -1.04
CA ARG A 399 10.46 -14.37 0.25
C ARG A 399 9.23 -15.22 0.54
N GLU A 400 8.04 -14.79 0.14
CA GLU A 400 6.81 -15.56 0.30
C GLU A 400 6.78 -16.75 -0.65
N VAL A 401 7.07 -16.50 -1.93
CA VAL A 401 7.14 -17.54 -2.97
C VAL A 401 8.22 -18.57 -2.64
N ALA A 402 9.34 -18.13 -2.07
CA ALA A 402 10.43 -19.00 -1.65
C ALA A 402 9.99 -19.97 -0.54
N VAL A 403 9.12 -19.55 0.38
CA VAL A 403 8.54 -20.44 1.40
C VAL A 403 7.72 -21.53 0.72
N TYR A 404 6.76 -21.17 -0.14
CA TYR A 404 5.94 -22.15 -0.85
C TYR A 404 6.79 -23.13 -1.65
N GLY A 405 7.74 -22.61 -2.44
CA GLY A 405 8.62 -23.46 -3.24
C GLY A 405 9.53 -24.35 -2.38
N LEU A 406 9.94 -23.92 -1.19
CA LEU A 406 10.68 -24.77 -0.25
C LEU A 406 9.81 -25.89 0.31
N LEU A 407 8.59 -25.57 0.76
CA LEU A 407 7.65 -26.56 1.29
C LEU A 407 7.31 -27.63 0.23
N GLU A 408 7.06 -27.22 -1.00
CA GLU A 408 6.83 -28.13 -2.14
C GLU A 408 8.04 -29.03 -2.42
N ARG A 409 9.26 -28.46 -2.46
CA ARG A 409 10.50 -29.24 -2.66
C ARG A 409 10.74 -30.26 -1.56
N LEU A 410 10.32 -29.96 -0.33
CA LEU A 410 10.43 -30.86 0.82
C LEU A 410 9.28 -31.88 0.89
N GLY A 411 8.30 -31.80 0.00
CA GLY A 411 7.10 -32.66 0.05
C GLY A 411 6.28 -32.43 1.31
N ILE A 412 6.20 -31.18 1.77
CA ILE A 412 5.38 -30.76 2.91
C ILE A 412 4.06 -30.24 2.36
N SER A 413 2.96 -30.91 2.71
CA SER A 413 1.63 -30.43 2.39
C SER A 413 1.25 -29.28 3.33
N PHE A 414 0.68 -28.23 2.76
CA PHE A 414 0.19 -27.08 3.51
C PHE A 414 -1.11 -26.58 2.88
N ASP A 415 -1.95 -25.99 3.70
CA ASP A 415 -3.07 -25.17 3.23
C ASP A 415 -2.78 -23.71 3.53
N ARG A 416 -3.46 -22.82 2.84
CA ARG A 416 -3.24 -21.38 2.89
C ARG A 416 -4.54 -20.63 2.93
N ILE A 417 -4.49 -19.49 3.59
CA ILE A 417 -5.50 -18.46 3.60
C ILE A 417 -4.86 -17.16 3.17
N ASP A 418 -5.43 -16.50 2.17
CA ASP A 418 -5.06 -15.13 1.84
C ASP A 418 -6.00 -14.13 2.51
N HIS A 419 -5.42 -13.11 3.11
CA HIS A 419 -6.15 -12.10 3.84
C HIS A 419 -5.48 -10.73 3.70
N ARG A 420 -6.24 -9.67 4.01
CA ARG A 420 -5.65 -8.35 4.27
C ARG A 420 -4.82 -8.43 5.55
N GLU A 421 -3.89 -7.49 5.76
CA GLU A 421 -3.20 -7.42 7.04
C GLU A 421 -4.21 -7.25 8.19
N ALA A 422 -4.17 -8.17 9.16
CA ALA A 422 -5.14 -8.21 10.24
C ALA A 422 -4.67 -7.34 11.40
N ASN A 423 -5.08 -6.07 11.37
CA ASN A 423 -4.72 -5.08 12.40
C ASN A 423 -5.77 -4.97 13.52
N THR A 424 -6.89 -5.68 13.41
CA THR A 424 -7.96 -5.71 14.43
C THR A 424 -8.08 -7.10 15.04
N MET A 425 -8.50 -7.17 16.30
CA MET A 425 -8.73 -8.44 16.99
C MET A 425 -9.80 -9.28 16.30
N GLU A 426 -10.82 -8.63 15.73
CA GLU A 426 -11.89 -9.27 14.97
C GLU A 426 -11.35 -9.92 13.68
N ALA A 427 -10.49 -9.22 12.94
CA ALA A 427 -9.87 -9.76 11.72
C ALA A 427 -8.95 -10.94 12.02
N CYS A 428 -8.13 -10.85 13.09
CA CYS A 428 -7.29 -11.96 13.51
C CYS A 428 -8.14 -13.20 13.86
N ARG A 429 -9.21 -13.02 14.67
CA ARG A 429 -10.09 -14.14 15.03
C ARG A 429 -10.74 -14.82 13.83
N ALA A 430 -11.15 -14.05 12.81
CA ALA A 430 -11.74 -14.62 11.60
C ALA A 430 -10.74 -15.48 10.82
N ILE A 431 -9.46 -15.08 10.78
CA ILE A 431 -8.37 -15.87 10.20
C ILE A 431 -8.10 -17.10 11.07
N ASP A 432 -8.02 -16.93 12.39
CA ASP A 432 -7.76 -18.02 13.33
C ASP A 432 -8.82 -19.12 13.22
N GLU A 433 -10.10 -18.73 13.19
CA GLU A 433 -11.22 -19.65 13.03
C GLU A 433 -11.18 -20.37 11.69
N ALA A 434 -10.79 -19.69 10.61
CA ALA A 434 -10.72 -20.28 9.28
C ALA A 434 -9.49 -21.18 9.06
N LEU A 435 -8.38 -20.90 9.73
CA LEU A 435 -7.14 -21.66 9.59
C LEU A 435 -7.24 -23.02 10.29
N GLU A 436 -8.10 -23.15 11.31
CA GLU A 436 -8.30 -24.38 12.11
C GLU A 436 -6.97 -25.03 12.55
N ALA A 437 -5.99 -24.19 12.89
CA ALA A 437 -4.63 -24.60 13.26
C ALA A 437 -4.20 -23.90 14.54
N VAL A 438 -3.19 -24.45 15.20
CA VAL A 438 -2.58 -23.83 16.37
C VAL A 438 -1.76 -22.63 15.92
N ILE A 439 -2.23 -21.43 16.25
CA ILE A 439 -1.55 -20.19 15.90
C ILE A 439 -0.58 -19.83 17.00
N CYS A 440 0.68 -19.72 16.60
CA CYS A 440 1.76 -19.35 17.48
C CYS A 440 2.28 -17.97 17.07
N LYS A 441 2.49 -17.10 18.05
CA LYS A 441 3.30 -15.91 17.83
C LYS A 441 4.78 -16.25 17.84
N ASN A 442 5.50 -15.49 17.03
CA ASN A 442 6.94 -15.54 16.92
C ASN A 442 7.52 -14.27 17.52
N LEU A 443 8.35 -14.40 18.57
CA LEU A 443 9.03 -13.25 19.18
C LEU A 443 10.51 -13.29 18.82
N PHE A 444 10.99 -12.24 18.16
CA PHE A 444 12.40 -12.07 17.87
C PHE A 444 13.10 -11.35 19.03
N LEU A 445 14.05 -12.03 19.66
CA LEU A 445 14.68 -11.61 20.92
C LEU A 445 16.20 -11.55 20.76
N CYS A 446 16.85 -10.73 21.57
CA CYS A 446 18.30 -10.69 21.69
C CYS A 446 18.74 -10.58 23.15
N ASN A 447 19.98 -10.98 23.41
CA ASN A 447 20.62 -10.68 24.69
C ASN A 447 20.99 -9.18 24.77
N GLN A 448 21.26 -8.68 25.98
CA GLN A 448 21.56 -7.26 26.21
C GLN A 448 22.71 -6.70 25.35
N GLN A 449 23.68 -7.54 24.97
CA GLN A 449 24.83 -7.16 24.16
C GLN A 449 24.59 -7.28 22.65
N ARG A 450 23.43 -7.78 22.20
CA ARG A 450 23.09 -8.05 20.79
C ARG A 450 24.10 -8.97 20.09
N THR A 451 24.60 -9.95 20.83
CA THR A 451 25.55 -10.96 20.34
C THR A 451 24.90 -12.33 20.16
N ARG A 452 23.74 -12.58 20.78
CA ARG A 452 22.95 -13.81 20.62
C ARG A 452 21.49 -13.43 20.33
N PHE A 453 20.92 -14.07 19.32
CA PHE A 453 19.56 -13.81 18.84
C PHE A 453 18.73 -15.09 18.92
N TYR A 454 17.44 -14.93 19.20
CA TYR A 454 16.52 -16.03 19.41
C TYR A 454 15.19 -15.75 18.70
N LEU A 455 14.58 -16.79 18.15
CA LEU A 455 13.21 -16.77 17.66
C LEU A 455 12.39 -17.66 18.58
N LEU A 456 11.49 -17.08 19.37
CA LEU A 456 10.64 -17.83 20.29
C LEU A 456 9.28 -18.10 19.67
N LEU A 457 8.93 -19.38 19.54
CA LEU A 457 7.62 -19.88 19.16
C LEU A 457 6.80 -20.22 20.41
N MET A 458 5.65 -19.57 20.61
CA MET A 458 4.78 -19.80 21.75
C MET A 458 3.29 -19.60 21.39
N PRO A 459 2.34 -20.20 22.14
CA PRO A 459 0.91 -20.00 21.88
C PRO A 459 0.48 -18.54 21.96
N GLU A 460 -0.44 -18.12 21.08
CA GLU A 460 -0.89 -16.72 20.96
C GLU A 460 -1.40 -16.14 22.30
N GLY A 461 -2.24 -16.89 23.02
CA GLY A 461 -2.86 -16.45 24.28
C GLY A 461 -1.90 -16.33 25.47
N LYS A 462 -0.67 -16.84 25.37
CA LYS A 462 0.26 -16.94 26.50
C LYS A 462 1.07 -15.65 26.68
N LYS A 463 1.23 -15.18 27.93
CA LYS A 463 1.97 -13.93 28.21
C LYS A 463 3.47 -14.17 28.29
N PHE A 464 4.24 -13.48 27.44
CA PHE A 464 5.69 -13.57 27.47
C PHE A 464 6.32 -12.72 28.59
N ARG A 465 7.28 -13.30 29.30
CA ARG A 465 8.07 -12.63 30.34
C ARG A 465 9.54 -13.04 30.22
N THR A 466 10.42 -12.06 29.95
CA THR A 466 11.84 -12.31 29.68
C THR A 466 12.58 -13.04 30.81
N LYS A 467 12.19 -12.80 32.07
CA LYS A 467 12.79 -13.45 33.26
C LYS A 467 12.58 -14.96 33.30
N ASP A 468 11.51 -15.46 32.69
CA ASP A 468 11.12 -16.87 32.75
C ASP A 468 11.88 -17.70 31.71
N LEU A 469 12.42 -17.04 30.68
CA LEU A 469 13.18 -17.67 29.59
C LEU A 469 14.70 -17.59 29.77
N SER A 470 15.22 -16.44 30.23
CA SER A 470 16.67 -16.14 30.19
C SER A 470 17.52 -17.22 30.90
N LYS A 471 17.02 -17.79 32.01
CA LYS A 471 17.71 -18.85 32.77
C LYS A 471 17.73 -20.20 32.05
N GLN A 472 16.70 -20.51 31.27
CA GLN A 472 16.56 -21.82 30.61
C GLN A 472 17.55 -21.95 29.45
N ILE A 473 17.91 -20.84 28.82
CA ILE A 473 18.76 -20.79 27.62
C ILE A 473 20.19 -20.28 27.91
N ASP A 474 20.55 -20.18 29.19
CA ASP A 474 21.82 -19.63 29.69
C ASP A 474 22.20 -18.31 29.00
N SER A 475 21.28 -17.33 29.08
CA SER A 475 21.44 -16.01 28.49
C SER A 475 21.30 -14.91 29.54
N SER A 476 22.00 -13.80 29.32
CA SER A 476 21.69 -12.55 30.01
C SER A 476 20.27 -12.09 29.67
N ARG A 477 19.78 -11.10 30.43
CA ARG A 477 18.42 -10.57 30.29
C ARG A 477 18.10 -10.28 28.83
N LEU A 478 17.00 -10.86 28.36
CA LEU A 478 16.52 -10.70 27.00
C LEU A 478 15.76 -9.38 26.79
N SER A 479 15.88 -8.85 25.59
CA SER A 479 15.08 -7.75 25.02
C SER A 479 14.55 -8.16 23.66
N PHE A 480 13.57 -7.43 23.13
CA PHE A 480 13.16 -7.58 21.73
C PHE A 480 14.32 -7.19 20.81
N GLY A 481 14.51 -7.95 19.74
CA GLY A 481 15.48 -7.64 18.70
C GLY A 481 15.03 -6.43 17.88
N GLU A 482 15.98 -5.60 17.46
CA GLU A 482 15.69 -4.45 16.60
C GLU A 482 15.40 -4.90 15.17
N PRO A 483 14.53 -4.17 14.41
CA PRO A 483 14.15 -4.51 13.05
C PRO A 483 15.34 -4.76 12.11
N VAL A 484 16.43 -3.99 12.26
CA VAL A 484 17.65 -4.15 11.46
C VAL A 484 18.26 -5.56 11.56
N TYR A 485 18.18 -6.23 12.72
CA TYR A 485 18.68 -7.60 12.88
C TYR A 485 17.68 -8.64 12.37
N LEU A 486 16.38 -8.36 12.51
CA LEU A 486 15.32 -9.20 11.98
C LEU A 486 15.43 -9.28 10.44
N GLU A 487 15.59 -8.15 9.78
CA GLU A 487 15.78 -8.08 8.33
C GLU A 487 17.13 -8.71 7.94
N ARG A 488 18.22 -8.37 8.65
CA ARG A 488 19.55 -8.91 8.36
C ARG A 488 19.62 -10.45 8.43
N PHE A 489 18.97 -11.07 9.41
CA PHE A 489 19.10 -12.51 9.63
C PHE A 489 17.96 -13.32 9.00
N LEU A 490 16.73 -12.82 9.07
CA LEU A 490 15.55 -13.55 8.63
C LEU A 490 14.91 -12.96 7.35
N ARG A 491 15.36 -11.79 6.87
CA ARG A 491 14.73 -11.03 5.77
C ARG A 491 13.25 -10.75 6.01
N LEU A 492 12.92 -10.46 7.27
CA LEU A 492 11.56 -10.18 7.73
C LEU A 492 11.46 -8.77 8.31
N THR A 493 10.27 -8.19 8.15
CA THR A 493 9.88 -6.93 8.78
C THR A 493 9.04 -7.19 10.05
N PRO A 494 8.97 -6.23 10.99
CA PRO A 494 7.99 -6.27 12.08
C PRO A 494 6.57 -6.54 11.55
N GLY A 495 5.77 -7.28 12.31
CA GLY A 495 4.44 -7.73 11.88
C GLY A 495 4.42 -8.96 10.96
N SER A 496 5.54 -9.33 10.33
CA SER A 496 5.67 -10.55 9.49
C SER A 496 6.59 -11.61 10.10
N VAL A 497 6.85 -11.54 11.41
CA VAL A 497 7.75 -12.46 12.11
C VAL A 497 7.20 -13.89 12.04
N SER A 498 7.98 -14.81 11.48
CA SER A 498 7.57 -16.20 11.26
C SER A 498 8.75 -17.16 11.39
N VAL A 499 8.48 -18.37 11.89
CA VAL A 499 9.42 -19.50 11.89
C VAL A 499 9.90 -19.87 10.47
N MET A 500 9.08 -19.60 9.44
CA MET A 500 9.46 -19.81 8.05
C MET A 500 10.68 -18.97 7.64
N GLY A 501 10.92 -17.82 8.30
CA GLY A 501 12.06 -16.95 8.03
C GLY A 501 13.42 -17.58 8.33
N LEU A 502 13.48 -18.67 9.08
CA LEU A 502 14.72 -19.42 9.34
C LEU A 502 15.38 -19.94 8.07
N MET A 503 14.62 -20.11 6.97
CA MET A 503 15.19 -20.46 5.67
C MET A 503 16.18 -19.41 5.13
N ASN A 504 16.11 -18.18 5.61
CA ASN A 504 16.99 -17.09 5.21
C ASN A 504 18.25 -16.98 6.09
N ASP A 505 18.24 -17.60 7.28
CA ASP A 505 19.36 -17.56 8.23
C ASP A 505 20.42 -18.63 7.90
N THR A 506 21.05 -18.47 6.75
CA THR A 506 22.07 -19.39 6.22
C THR A 506 23.34 -19.52 7.07
N LYS A 507 23.48 -18.67 8.10
CA LYS A 507 24.62 -18.67 9.03
C LYS A 507 24.23 -19.12 10.44
N ASN A 508 22.99 -19.54 10.65
CA ASN A 508 22.46 -20.02 11.93
C ASN A 508 22.70 -19.03 13.09
N GLN A 509 22.49 -17.74 12.81
CA GLN A 509 22.69 -16.65 13.76
C GLN A 509 21.56 -16.54 14.79
N VAL A 510 20.40 -17.13 14.50
CA VAL A 510 19.18 -17.07 15.31
C VAL A 510 18.85 -18.46 15.85
N GLN A 511 18.82 -18.62 17.17
CA GLN A 511 18.43 -19.88 17.81
C GLN A 511 16.90 -19.96 17.92
N LEU A 512 16.29 -20.99 17.33
CA LEU A 512 14.87 -21.29 17.53
C LEU A 512 14.62 -21.84 18.93
N LEU A 513 13.65 -21.25 19.62
CA LEU A 513 13.13 -21.70 20.91
C LEU A 513 11.66 -22.09 20.74
N ILE A 514 11.26 -23.28 21.19
CA ILE A 514 9.87 -23.75 21.10
C ILE A 514 9.34 -23.97 22.51
N ASP A 515 8.26 -23.27 22.86
CA ASP A 515 7.51 -23.57 24.08
C ASP A 515 6.88 -24.97 23.97
N ARG A 516 7.14 -25.85 24.96
CA ARG A 516 6.61 -27.22 24.96
C ARG A 516 5.09 -27.29 24.86
N GLU A 517 4.38 -26.24 25.24
CA GLU A 517 2.92 -26.17 25.11
C GLU A 517 2.47 -26.25 23.64
N VAL A 518 3.26 -25.72 22.69
CA VAL A 518 3.00 -25.82 21.25
C VAL A 518 2.94 -27.29 20.79
N LEU A 519 3.69 -28.18 21.44
CA LEU A 519 3.73 -29.60 21.10
C LEU A 519 2.46 -30.37 21.55
N LYS A 520 1.71 -29.83 22.51
CA LYS A 520 0.56 -30.54 23.12
C LYS A 520 -0.70 -30.43 22.27
N GLU A 521 -0.79 -29.42 21.42
CA GLU A 521 -1.99 -29.12 20.62
C GLU A 521 -1.96 -29.82 19.24
N GLY A 522 -1.34 -31.00 19.19
CA GLY A 522 -0.89 -31.71 17.99
C GLY A 522 -1.92 -31.91 16.87
N GLY A 523 -1.66 -31.25 15.75
CA GLY A 523 -2.20 -31.59 14.44
C GLY A 523 -1.62 -30.69 13.36
N LEU A 524 -2.04 -29.43 13.38
CA LEU A 524 -1.69 -28.43 12.37
C LEU A 524 -1.15 -27.16 13.04
N PHE A 525 -0.05 -26.66 12.50
CA PHE A 525 0.67 -25.47 12.93
C PHE A 525 0.41 -24.33 11.96
N GLY A 526 -0.10 -23.21 12.47
CA GLY A 526 -0.37 -22.00 11.71
C GLY A 526 0.78 -20.99 11.79
N CYS A 527 1.20 -20.45 10.64
CA CYS A 527 2.18 -19.36 10.59
C CYS A 527 2.07 -18.53 9.31
N HIS A 528 2.70 -17.36 9.28
CA HIS A 528 2.82 -16.57 8.06
C HIS A 528 3.93 -17.12 7.15
N PRO A 529 3.74 -17.19 5.82
CA PRO A 529 4.80 -17.54 4.87
C PRO A 529 5.73 -16.33 4.62
N CYS A 530 6.31 -15.78 5.69
CA CYS A 530 7.16 -14.58 5.65
C CYS A 530 6.45 -13.28 5.17
N MET A 531 5.12 -13.31 5.04
CA MET A 531 4.27 -12.17 4.69
C MET A 531 2.98 -12.20 5.51
N ASN A 532 2.59 -11.06 6.07
CA ASN A 532 1.40 -10.87 6.91
C ASN A 532 0.08 -10.70 6.13
N THR A 533 0.10 -10.89 4.82
CA THR A 533 -1.09 -10.88 3.93
C THR A 533 -1.50 -12.29 3.49
N SER A 534 -0.92 -13.30 4.14
CA SER A 534 -1.24 -14.71 3.97
C SER A 534 -0.91 -15.48 5.25
N SER A 535 -1.61 -16.57 5.49
CA SER A 535 -1.35 -17.50 6.59
C SER A 535 -1.41 -18.91 6.05
N ILE A 536 -0.44 -19.75 6.43
CA ILE A 536 -0.41 -21.17 6.08
C ILE A 536 -0.63 -22.02 7.31
N ARG A 537 -1.18 -23.21 7.10
CA ARG A 537 -1.16 -24.30 8.08
C ARG A 537 -0.46 -25.52 7.49
N LEU A 538 0.36 -26.17 8.31
CA LEU A 538 1.07 -27.39 7.94
C LEU A 538 1.23 -28.32 9.15
N SER A 539 1.57 -29.58 8.90
CA SER A 539 1.76 -30.59 9.95
C SER A 539 2.92 -30.21 10.88
N LEU A 540 2.69 -30.17 12.20
CA LEU A 540 3.76 -29.88 13.17
C LEU A 540 4.93 -30.90 13.08
N PRO A 541 4.70 -32.21 12.90
CA PRO A 541 5.75 -33.16 12.54
C PRO A 541 6.54 -32.76 11.29
N ASP A 542 5.89 -32.28 10.22
CA ASP A 542 6.62 -31.84 9.02
C ASP A 542 7.49 -30.59 9.30
N LEU A 543 7.02 -29.67 10.15
CA LEU A 543 7.84 -28.55 10.61
C LEU A 543 9.13 -29.07 11.31
N LEU A 544 8.97 -29.96 12.29
CA LEU A 544 10.05 -30.43 13.15
C LEU A 544 11.02 -31.39 12.44
N GLU A 545 10.51 -32.27 11.59
CA GLU A 545 11.26 -33.40 11.02
C GLU A 545 11.73 -33.15 9.59
N LYS A 546 11.11 -32.22 8.86
CA LYS A 546 11.47 -31.91 7.46
C LYS A 546 11.97 -30.48 7.30
N PHE A 547 11.17 -29.49 7.70
CA PHE A 547 11.51 -28.08 7.48
C PHE A 547 12.75 -27.65 8.28
N LEU A 548 12.73 -27.82 9.61
CA LEU A 548 13.82 -27.38 10.49
C LEU A 548 15.18 -28.02 10.15
N PRO A 549 15.27 -29.35 9.89
CA PRO A 549 16.50 -29.96 9.42
C PRO A 549 16.99 -29.41 8.06
N ALA A 550 16.07 -29.14 7.13
CA ALA A 550 16.42 -28.61 5.81
C ALA A 550 16.99 -27.20 5.85
N VAL A 551 16.58 -26.39 6.83
CA VAL A 551 17.13 -25.04 7.05
C VAL A 551 18.26 -25.01 8.09
N HIS A 552 18.70 -26.17 8.57
CA HIS A 552 19.81 -26.32 9.54
C HIS A 552 19.58 -25.67 10.91
N HIS A 553 18.34 -25.65 11.39
CA HIS A 553 17.97 -25.10 12.70
C HIS A 553 17.46 -26.18 13.65
N GLU A 554 18.21 -26.46 14.72
CA GLU A 554 17.77 -27.37 15.78
C GLU A 554 17.02 -26.58 16.87
N PRO A 555 15.76 -26.93 17.19
CA PRO A 555 14.98 -26.20 18.18
C PRO A 555 15.44 -26.53 19.61
N MET A 556 15.49 -25.51 20.46
CA MET A 556 15.61 -25.68 21.92
C MET A 556 14.22 -25.60 22.57
N PHE A 557 13.84 -26.64 23.29
CA PHE A 557 12.54 -26.67 23.98
C PHE A 557 12.61 -25.96 25.32
N VAL A 558 11.64 -25.09 25.58
CA VAL A 558 11.54 -24.29 26.81
C VAL A 558 10.16 -24.45 27.45
N ASP A 559 10.10 -24.21 28.75
CA ASP A 559 8.89 -24.33 29.56
C ASP A 559 8.51 -22.95 30.11
N LEU A 560 7.60 -22.25 29.40
CA LEU A 560 7.11 -20.96 29.87
C LEU A 560 5.93 -21.15 30.82
N PRO A 561 5.78 -20.32 31.87
CA PRO A 561 4.59 -20.36 32.72
C PRO A 561 3.34 -19.94 31.94
N SER A 562 2.20 -20.61 32.21
CA SER A 562 0.87 -20.22 31.70
C SER A 562 0.40 -18.89 32.29
#